data_AF-A0A7Y8JCJ6-F1
#
_entry.id   AF-A0A7Y8JCJ6-F1
#
_cell.length_a   1.000
_cell.length_b   1.000
_cell.length_c   1.000
_cell.angle_alpha   90.00
_cell.angle_beta   90.00
_cell.angle_gamma   90.00
#
_symmetry.space_group_name_H-M   'P 1'
#
loop_
_entity.id
_entity.type
_entity.pdbx_description
1 polymer ?
#
loop_
_entity_poly.entity_id
_entity_poly.type
_entity_poly.pdbx_seq_one_letter_code
_entity_poly.pdbx_strand_id
1 'polypeptide(L)'
;MMPGIDRAFLDEVLARLAVPPAPTFGALAQALRAAFPGRHISVCGEDDISPRLAPAAENAVALIYYVAAGDHCLSLTSDPAAATGIVVALRDPEEI
;
A
#
# COMPACT_ATOMS: atom_id res chain seq x y z
N MET A 1 9.48 -15.85 -14.08
CA MET A 1 10.02 -15.11 -12.92
C MET A 1 9.03 -13.97 -12.69
N MET A 2 8.23 -14.03 -11.63
CA MET A 2 7.21 -13.00 -11.36
C MET A 2 7.96 -11.71 -11.01
N PRO A 3 7.74 -10.58 -11.70
CA PRO A 3 8.39 -9.33 -11.35
C PRO A 3 7.95 -8.95 -9.95
N GLY A 4 8.94 -8.67 -9.08
CA GLY A 4 8.73 -8.13 -7.74
C GLY A 4 7.95 -6.81 -7.79
N ILE A 5 7.71 -6.22 -6.64
CA ILE A 5 7.08 -4.90 -6.59
C ILE A 5 8.15 -3.83 -6.78
N ASP A 6 8.21 -3.27 -7.97
CA ASP A 6 9.19 -2.24 -8.32
C ASP A 6 8.83 -0.85 -7.79
N ARG A 7 9.82 0.05 -7.71
CA ARG A 7 9.61 1.43 -7.27
C ARG A 7 8.63 2.21 -8.14
N ALA A 8 8.59 1.92 -9.45
CA ALA A 8 7.66 2.57 -10.38
C ALA A 8 6.19 2.29 -10.02
N PHE A 9 5.89 1.07 -9.58
CA PHE A 9 4.54 0.71 -9.14
C PHE A 9 4.14 1.49 -7.88
N LEU A 10 5.06 1.65 -6.92
CA LEU A 10 4.81 2.45 -5.73
C LEU A 10 4.52 3.91 -6.07
N ASP A 11 5.31 4.49 -6.99
CA ASP A 11 5.11 5.87 -7.45
C ASP A 11 3.74 6.07 -8.10
N GLU A 12 3.32 5.11 -8.93
CA GLU A 12 2.00 5.14 -9.58
C GLU A 12 0.85 5.02 -8.58
N VAL A 13 1.01 4.21 -7.52
CA VAL A 13 0.05 4.14 -6.41
C VAL A 13 0.00 5.47 -5.67
N LEU A 14 1.15 6.07 -5.31
CA LEU A 14 1.20 7.37 -4.64
C LEU A 14 0.60 8.49 -5.49
N ALA A 15 0.84 8.49 -6.80
CA ALA A 15 0.26 9.46 -7.72
C ALA A 15 -1.26 9.37 -7.76
N ARG A 16 -1.83 8.16 -7.65
CA ARG A 16 -3.28 7.95 -7.56
C ARG A 16 -3.86 8.39 -6.21
N LEU A 17 -3.07 8.35 -5.14
CA LEU A 17 -3.46 8.86 -3.81
C LEU A 17 -3.38 10.39 -3.71
N ALA A 18 -2.51 11.02 -4.52
CA ALA A 18 -2.42 12.47 -4.61
C ALA A 18 -3.66 13.11 -5.29
N VAL A 19 -4.38 12.34 -6.10
CA VAL A 19 -5.70 12.72 -6.60
C VAL A 19 -6.73 12.36 -5.53
N PRO A 20 -7.62 13.28 -5.09
CA PRO A 20 -8.55 13.04 -3.99
C PRO A 20 -9.36 11.77 -4.28
N PRO A 21 -9.10 10.66 -3.57
CA PRO A 21 -9.83 9.44 -3.81
C PRO A 21 -11.17 9.49 -3.08
N ALA A 22 -12.05 8.58 -3.45
CA ALA A 22 -13.36 8.38 -2.84
C ALA A 22 -13.34 8.47 -1.29
N PRO A 23 -14.45 8.85 -0.64
CA PRO A 23 -14.49 9.25 0.77
C PRO A 23 -14.18 8.15 1.81
N THR A 24 -13.81 6.93 1.40
CA THR A 24 -13.60 5.79 2.32
C THR A 24 -12.45 4.88 1.88
N PHE A 25 -11.76 4.28 2.86
CA PHE A 25 -10.66 3.32 2.65
C PHE A 25 -11.06 2.14 1.75
N GLY A 26 -12.28 1.61 1.92
CA GLY A 26 -12.77 0.48 1.15
C GLY A 26 -12.95 0.78 -0.34
N ALA A 27 -13.46 1.96 -0.67
CA ALA A 27 -13.61 2.40 -2.07
C ALA A 27 -12.24 2.60 -2.73
N LEU A 28 -11.28 3.17 -2.01
CA LEU A 28 -9.91 3.32 -2.49
C LEU A 28 -9.23 1.96 -2.73
N ALA A 29 -9.36 1.02 -1.79
CA ALA A 29 -8.83 -0.33 -1.95
C ALA A 29 -9.42 -1.01 -3.20
N GLN A 30 -10.72 -0.87 -3.42
CA GLN A 30 -11.38 -1.41 -4.60
C GLN A 30 -10.89 -0.75 -5.89
N ALA A 31 -10.74 0.59 -5.92
CA ALA A 31 -10.24 1.32 -7.07
C ALA A 31 -8.79 0.96 -7.42
N LEU A 32 -7.94 0.74 -6.42
CA LEU A 32 -6.55 0.29 -6.62
C LEU A 32 -6.51 -1.16 -7.12
N ARG A 33 -7.27 -2.07 -6.53
CA ARG A 33 -7.36 -3.47 -7.00
C ARG A 33 -7.92 -3.57 -8.42
N ALA A 34 -8.87 -2.71 -8.78
CA ALA A 34 -9.41 -2.64 -10.13
C ALA A 34 -8.38 -2.11 -11.14
N ALA A 35 -7.53 -1.17 -10.73
CA ALA A 35 -6.45 -0.65 -11.57
C ALA A 35 -5.29 -1.65 -11.73
N PHE A 36 -5.04 -2.48 -10.72
CA PHE A 36 -3.94 -3.44 -10.70
C PHE A 36 -4.45 -4.89 -10.49
N PRO A 37 -5.11 -5.46 -11.50
CA PRO A 37 -5.61 -6.83 -11.42
C PRO A 37 -4.46 -7.82 -11.21
N GLY A 38 -4.59 -8.68 -10.20
CA GLY A 38 -3.58 -9.69 -9.86
C GLY A 38 -2.50 -9.27 -8.86
N ARG A 39 -2.53 -8.02 -8.37
CA ARG A 39 -1.67 -7.58 -7.25
C ARG A 39 -2.50 -7.46 -5.96
N HIS A 40 -1.95 -7.94 -4.86
CA HIS A 40 -2.59 -7.79 -3.55
C HIS A 40 -2.39 -6.36 -3.05
N ILE A 41 -3.48 -5.59 -2.97
CA ILE A 41 -3.47 -4.22 -2.45
C ILE A 41 -4.49 -4.11 -1.32
N SER A 42 -4.02 -3.71 -0.15
CA SER A 42 -4.86 -3.38 1.00
C SER A 42 -4.69 -1.92 1.39
N VAL A 43 -5.75 -1.33 1.93
CA VAL A 43 -5.75 0.06 2.41
C VAL A 43 -6.23 0.04 3.85
N CYS A 44 -5.43 0.61 4.75
CA CYS A 44 -5.73 0.77 6.16
C CYS A 44 -5.40 2.21 6.60
N GLY A 45 -5.75 2.59 7.83
CA GLY A 45 -5.23 3.82 8.43
C GLY A 45 -3.81 3.61 8.97
N GLU A 46 -3.07 4.69 9.18
CA GLU A 46 -1.74 4.63 9.81
C GLU A 46 -1.75 3.97 11.20
N ASP A 47 -2.85 4.09 11.95
CA ASP A 47 -3.03 3.48 13.28
C ASP A 47 -3.03 1.93 13.24
N ASP A 48 -3.38 1.34 12.10
CA ASP A 48 -3.40 -0.12 11.91
C ASP A 48 -1.99 -0.69 11.69
N ILE A 49 -1.01 0.16 11.36
CA ILE A 49 0.38 -0.24 11.12
C ILE A 49 1.26 0.18 12.28
N SER A 50 2.15 -0.73 12.69
CA SER A 50 3.13 -0.43 13.74
C SER A 50 4.03 0.74 13.32
N PRO A 51 4.13 1.84 14.12
CA PRO A 51 4.96 3.00 13.79
C PRO A 51 6.47 2.71 13.82
N ARG A 52 6.85 1.51 14.26
CA ARG A 52 8.24 1.02 14.23
C ARG A 52 8.64 0.46 12.87
N LEU A 53 7.70 0.28 11.95
CA LEU A 53 7.97 -0.29 10.64
C LEU A 53 8.42 0.79 9.66
N ALA A 54 9.46 0.52 8.88
CA ALA A 54 9.93 1.44 7.87
C ALA A 54 9.02 1.32 6.62
N PRO A 55 8.35 2.41 6.20
CA PRO A 55 7.59 2.40 4.96
C PRO A 55 8.52 2.21 3.77
N ALA A 56 8.08 1.41 2.81
CA ALA A 56 8.76 1.26 1.54
C ALA A 56 8.72 2.57 0.75
N ALA A 57 7.58 3.25 0.75
CA ALA A 57 7.41 4.57 0.17
C ALA A 57 6.40 5.36 0.97
N GLU A 58 6.53 6.69 1.01
CA GLU A 58 5.59 7.54 1.72
C GLU A 58 5.37 8.84 0.95
N ASN A 59 4.22 9.46 1.17
CA ASN A 59 3.93 10.82 0.76
C ASN A 59 3.21 11.56 1.91
N ALA A 60 2.77 12.79 1.64
CA ALA A 60 2.06 13.62 2.61
C ALA A 60 0.71 13.04 3.10
N VAL A 61 0.11 12.11 2.35
CA VAL A 61 -1.25 11.58 2.62
C VAL A 61 -1.27 10.10 2.97
N ALA A 62 -0.19 9.36 2.76
CA ALA A 62 -0.14 7.91 2.89
C ALA A 62 1.29 7.36 3.00
N LEU A 63 1.40 6.16 3.57
CA LEU A 63 2.59 5.35 3.67
C LEU A 63 2.32 3.98 3.03
N ILE A 64 3.29 3.44 2.31
CA ILE A 64 3.19 2.16 1.60
C ILE A 64 4.20 1.18 2.21
N TYR A 65 3.73 -0.01 2.50
CA TYR A 65 4.51 -1.12 3.03
C TYR A 65 4.40 -2.32 2.10
N TYR A 66 5.47 -3.09 1.93
CA TYR A 66 5.38 -4.34 1.21
C TYR A 66 4.86 -5.45 2.12
N VAL A 67 4.02 -6.31 1.55
CA VAL A 67 3.55 -7.52 2.21
C VAL A 67 3.81 -8.74 1.35
N ALA A 68 4.22 -9.81 2.01
CA ALA A 68 4.29 -11.15 1.47
C ALA A 68 3.13 -11.96 2.06
N ALA A 69 2.21 -12.38 1.19
CA ALA A 69 1.14 -13.31 1.52
C ALA A 69 1.74 -14.73 1.49
N GLY A 70 1.97 -15.29 2.67
CA GLY A 70 2.36 -16.70 2.83
C GLY A 70 1.14 -17.62 2.95
N ASP A 71 1.39 -18.87 3.34
CA ASP A 71 0.41 -19.96 3.44
C ASP A 71 -0.79 -19.63 4.37
N HIS A 72 -0.57 -18.81 5.42
CA HIS A 72 -1.62 -18.47 6.40
C HIS A 72 -1.57 -17.05 6.99
N CYS A 73 -0.52 -16.25 6.76
CA CYS A 73 -0.42 -14.89 7.28
C CYS A 73 0.23 -13.95 6.27
N LEU A 74 -0.27 -12.71 6.23
CA LEU A 74 0.39 -11.59 5.58
C LEU A 74 1.55 -11.14 6.46
N SER A 75 2.77 -11.24 5.95
CA SER A 75 3.97 -10.75 6.63
C SER A 75 4.43 -9.46 5.96
N LEU A 76 4.65 -8.41 6.74
CA LEU A 76 5.29 -7.20 6.24
C LEU A 76 6.75 -7.51 5.92
N THR A 77 7.21 -7.06 4.76
CA THR A 77 8.58 -7.25 4.30
C THR A 77 9.15 -5.91 3.80
N SER A 78 10.46 -5.76 3.85
CA SER A 78 11.16 -4.66 3.18
C SER A 78 11.76 -5.08 1.84
N ASP A 79 11.63 -6.37 1.50
CA ASP A 79 12.17 -6.94 0.27
C ASP A 79 11.11 -6.91 -0.85
N PRO A 80 11.30 -6.12 -1.91
CA PRO A 80 10.36 -6.03 -3.02
C PRO A 80 10.30 -7.30 -3.88
N ALA A 81 11.33 -8.16 -3.84
CA ALA A 81 11.35 -9.41 -4.60
C ALA A 81 10.52 -10.50 -3.91
N ALA A 82 10.47 -10.50 -2.58
CA ALA A 82 9.61 -11.36 -1.77
C ALA A 82 8.17 -10.80 -1.62
N ALA A 83 7.95 -9.53 -1.94
CA ALA A 83 6.65 -8.89 -1.84
C ALA A 83 5.65 -9.47 -2.86
N THR A 84 4.53 -9.99 -2.37
CA THR A 84 3.40 -10.42 -3.20
C THR A 84 2.32 -9.34 -3.31
N GLY A 85 2.41 -8.31 -2.46
CA GLY A 85 1.44 -7.22 -2.38
C GLY A 85 1.98 -6.00 -1.65
N ILE A 86 1.12 -4.98 -1.54
CA ILE A 86 1.36 -3.77 -0.76
C ILE A 86 0.19 -3.46 0.17
N VAL A 87 0.51 -2.81 1.28
CA VAL A 87 -0.46 -2.15 2.16
C VAL A 87 -0.23 -0.66 2.07
N VAL A 88 -1.31 0.07 1.81
CA VAL A 88 -1.35 1.54 1.82
C VAL A 88 -1.98 1.97 3.14
N ALA A 89 -1.18 2.52 4.03
CA ALA A 89 -1.64 3.17 5.24
C ALA A 89 -1.92 4.65 4.93
N LEU A 90 -3.18 5.08 4.92
CA LEU A 90 -3.50 6.50 4.77
C LEU A 90 -3.20 7.23 6.07
N ARG A 91 -2.61 8.42 5.95
CA ARG A 91 -2.51 9.36 7.05
C ARG A 91 -3.86 10.03 7.26
N ASP A 92 -4.23 10.22 8.52
CA ASP A 92 -5.49 10.90 8.81
C ASP A 92 -5.36 12.39 8.41
N PRO A 93 -6.27 12.94 7.60
CA PRO A 93 -6.17 14.31 7.10
C PRO A 93 -6.39 15.37 8.20
N GLU A 94 -6.71 14.99 9.45
CA GLU A 94 -6.91 15.91 10.57
C GLU A 94 -5.60 16.47 11.18
N GLU A 95 -4.42 16.01 10.74
CA GLU A 95 -3.11 16.53 11.18
C GLU A 95 -2.20 17.05 10.02
N ILE A 96 -2.76 17.79 9.04
CA ILE A 96 -1.97 18.50 8.01
C ILE A 96 -2.20 20.01 8.06
#